data_AF-A0A3D3IWH3-F1
#
_entry.id   AF-A0A3D3IWH3-F1
#
_cell.length_a   1.000
_cell.length_b   1.000
_cell.length_c   1.000
_cell.angle_alpha   90.00
_cell.angle_beta   90.00
_cell.angle_gamma   90.00
#
_symmetry.space_group_name_H-M   'P 1'
#
loop_
_entity.id
_entity.type
_entity.pdbx_description
1 polymer ?
#
loop_
_entity_poly.entity_id
_entity_poly.type
_entity_poly.pdbx_seq_one_letter_code
_entity_poly.pdbx_strand_id
1 'polypeptide(L)'
;VVFTWNGTTSGVIVPDGNWISDKREGLVFCDAISAVFGVEMPWDKLDVTTFSWQKALGGEAQHGMIVLSPRAIERLRNYTPPWPLPKIFRLAKKGEVMMGFFKGETINTPSLLCLEDAIDALRWCQDVGGLKKLCQLTQNNFAVIKDWVAKTPWIEFFAADEKSRSPLAVTLKITAPEYLALDETAQRKFNQDLVGRVDAAAAGYDFNNHKGAPPSLRIWCGPTVAVADVAALLEWVEWSYDTGFKNLKAQS
;
A
#
# COMPACT_ATOMS: atom_id res chain seq x y z
N VAL A 1 -18.13 9.53 5.32
CA VAL A 1 -17.17 8.47 5.71
C VAL A 1 -15.80 8.87 5.20
N VAL A 2 -14.74 8.74 5.99
CA VAL A 2 -13.35 9.00 5.58
C VAL A 2 -12.50 7.84 6.06
N PHE A 3 -11.80 7.15 5.16
CA PHE A 3 -11.03 5.97 5.52
C PHE A 3 -9.91 5.68 4.52
N THR A 4 -8.98 4.81 4.91
CA THR A 4 -7.91 4.30 4.04
C THR A 4 -8.27 2.89 3.59
N TRP A 5 -8.23 2.64 2.28
CA TRP A 5 -8.54 1.33 1.71
C TRP A 5 -7.49 0.28 2.09
N ASN A 6 -6.22 0.64 1.99
CA ASN A 6 -5.09 -0.24 2.28
C ASN A 6 -4.10 0.45 3.21
N GLY A 7 -4.04 -0.01 4.47
CA GLY A 7 -3.10 0.46 5.48
C GLY A 7 -1.72 -0.12 5.26
N THR A 8 -0.89 0.53 4.43
CA THR A 8 0.47 0.03 4.09
C THR A 8 1.33 -0.21 5.33
N THR A 9 1.18 0.59 6.37
CA THR A 9 1.96 0.49 7.61
C THR A 9 1.58 -0.73 8.44
N SER A 10 0.28 -1.01 8.57
CA SER A 10 -0.26 -2.11 9.37
C SER A 10 -0.42 -3.41 8.58
N GLY A 11 -0.35 -3.33 7.25
CA GLY A 11 -0.59 -4.45 6.33
C GLY A 11 -2.02 -4.95 6.35
N VAL A 12 -2.97 -4.04 6.60
CA VAL A 12 -4.41 -4.34 6.57
C VAL A 12 -5.09 -3.71 5.37
N ILE A 13 -6.14 -4.35 4.88
CA ILE A 13 -7.01 -3.84 3.83
C ILE A 13 -8.46 -3.87 4.31
N VAL A 14 -9.27 -2.92 3.85
CA VAL A 14 -10.72 -2.97 4.04
C VAL A 14 -11.27 -4.18 3.25
N PRO A 15 -11.95 -5.15 3.89
CA PRO A 15 -12.33 -6.40 3.25
C PRO A 15 -13.26 -6.22 2.04
N ASP A 16 -14.24 -5.33 2.17
CA ASP A 16 -15.22 -5.01 1.12
C ASP A 16 -15.85 -3.62 1.34
N GLY A 17 -16.63 -3.17 0.36
CA GLY A 17 -17.40 -1.93 0.44
C GLY A 17 -18.86 -2.11 0.89
N ASN A 18 -19.29 -3.29 1.35
CA ASN A 18 -20.70 -3.60 1.61
C ASN A 18 -21.27 -2.85 2.82
N TRP A 19 -20.42 -2.45 3.76
CA TRP A 19 -20.78 -1.59 4.88
C TRP A 19 -21.08 -0.13 4.46
N ILE A 20 -20.68 0.26 3.25
CA ILE A 20 -21.02 1.57 2.68
C ILE A 20 -22.41 1.45 2.04
N SER A 21 -23.39 2.11 2.65
CA SER A 21 -24.76 2.14 2.15
C SER A 21 -24.87 2.86 0.80
N ASP A 22 -25.63 2.27 -0.12
CA ASP A 22 -25.97 2.90 -1.40
C ASP A 22 -26.96 4.07 -1.22
N LYS A 23 -27.70 4.07 -0.10
CA LYS A 23 -28.64 5.13 0.29
C LYS A 23 -28.00 6.19 1.19
N ARG A 24 -26.67 6.23 1.28
CA ARG A 24 -25.95 7.23 2.10
C ARG A 24 -26.24 8.64 1.61
N GLU A 25 -26.48 9.57 2.53
CA GLU A 25 -26.63 11.00 2.19
C GLU A 25 -25.27 11.70 2.06
N GLY A 26 -24.32 11.35 2.93
CA GLY A 26 -22.97 11.89 2.93
C GLY A 26 -22.05 11.30 1.85
N LEU A 27 -20.92 11.98 1.61
CA LEU A 27 -19.87 11.50 0.71
C LEU A 27 -18.89 10.54 1.40
N VAL A 28 -18.30 9.67 0.59
CA VAL A 28 -17.25 8.73 0.98
C VAL A 28 -15.90 9.21 0.43
N PHE A 29 -14.98 9.48 1.34
CA PHE A 29 -13.59 9.82 1.05
C PHE A 29 -12.72 8.60 1.31
N CYS A 30 -11.93 8.20 0.32
CA CYS A 30 -11.11 7.01 0.36
C CYS A 30 -9.67 7.34 -0.01
N ASP A 31 -8.75 7.13 0.93
CA ASP A 31 -7.33 7.06 0.62
C ASP A 31 -7.00 5.66 0.07
N ALA A 32 -6.73 5.59 -1.22
CA ALA A 32 -6.39 4.39 -1.96
C ALA A 32 -4.97 4.45 -2.54
N ILE A 33 -4.08 5.27 -1.97
CA ILE A 33 -2.70 5.50 -2.43
C ILE A 33 -1.96 4.19 -2.72
N SER A 34 -2.09 3.19 -1.85
CA SER A 34 -1.41 1.91 -2.02
C SER A 34 -2.28 0.80 -2.59
N ALA A 35 -3.54 1.07 -2.95
CA ALA A 35 -4.51 0.07 -3.39
C ALA A 35 -4.78 0.10 -4.90
N VAL A 36 -4.94 1.30 -5.48
CA VAL A 36 -5.21 1.45 -6.91
C VAL A 36 -4.09 0.78 -7.73
N PHE A 37 -4.47 0.07 -8.79
CA PHE A 37 -3.63 -0.82 -9.62
C PHE A 37 -3.18 -2.14 -8.97
N GLY A 38 -3.36 -2.33 -7.65
CA GLY A 38 -3.02 -3.57 -6.96
C GLY A 38 -4.23 -4.45 -6.61
N VAL A 39 -5.39 -3.84 -6.44
CA VAL A 39 -6.66 -4.52 -6.13
C VAL A 39 -7.83 -3.85 -6.85
N GLU A 40 -8.94 -4.58 -6.98
CA GLU A 40 -10.21 -4.03 -7.44
C GLU A 40 -10.78 -3.05 -6.43
N MET A 41 -11.35 -1.94 -6.92
CA MET A 41 -11.92 -0.87 -6.10
C MET A 41 -13.43 -0.75 -6.37
N PRO A 42 -14.28 -0.60 -5.34
CA PRO A 42 -15.73 -0.43 -5.53
C PRO A 42 -16.06 1.02 -5.90
N TRP A 43 -15.68 1.45 -7.10
CA TRP A 43 -15.76 2.85 -7.54
C TRP A 43 -17.15 3.47 -7.42
N ASP A 44 -18.21 2.68 -7.55
CA ASP A 44 -19.61 3.07 -7.36
C ASP A 44 -19.94 3.51 -5.92
N LYS A 45 -19.14 3.04 -4.94
CA LYS A 45 -19.31 3.37 -3.52
C LYS A 45 -18.39 4.50 -3.04
N LEU A 46 -17.45 4.95 -3.86
CA LEU A 46 -16.45 5.95 -3.48
C LEU A 46 -16.75 7.28 -4.17
N ASP A 47 -16.75 8.37 -3.40
CA ASP A 47 -17.09 9.70 -3.92
C ASP A 47 -15.86 10.57 -4.18
N VAL A 48 -14.87 10.50 -3.29
CA VAL A 48 -13.61 11.21 -3.40
C VAL A 48 -12.50 10.20 -3.11
N THR A 49 -11.85 9.69 -4.15
CA THR A 49 -10.76 8.73 -4.00
C THR A 49 -9.44 9.37 -4.34
N THR A 50 -8.46 9.27 -3.46
CA THR A 50 -7.10 9.73 -3.73
C THR A 50 -6.16 8.55 -3.92
N PHE A 51 -5.26 8.66 -4.89
CA PHE A 51 -4.15 7.72 -5.03
C PHE A 51 -2.90 8.43 -5.54
N SER A 52 -1.81 7.72 -5.75
CA SER A 52 -0.60 8.29 -6.32
C SER A 52 0.21 7.23 -7.07
N TRP A 53 1.18 7.66 -7.89
CA TRP A 53 1.90 6.77 -8.81
C TRP A 53 2.98 5.93 -8.13
N GLN A 54 3.57 6.42 -7.04
CA GLN A 54 4.76 5.82 -6.40
C GLN A 54 4.53 4.55 -5.56
N LYS A 55 3.33 3.97 -5.60
CA LYS A 55 3.01 2.73 -4.88
C LYS A 55 2.95 1.55 -5.82
N ALA A 56 1.75 1.18 -6.24
CA ALA A 56 1.54 0.00 -7.09
C ALA A 56 2.26 0.08 -8.43
N LEU A 57 2.44 1.29 -8.99
CA LEU A 57 3.15 1.48 -10.25
C LEU A 57 4.66 1.69 -10.08
N GLY A 58 5.16 1.87 -8.85
CA GLY A 58 6.59 2.03 -8.58
C GLY A 58 7.24 3.30 -9.13
N GLY A 59 6.45 4.27 -9.61
CA GLY A 59 6.97 5.51 -10.20
C GLY A 59 7.43 6.57 -9.18
N GLU A 60 7.83 7.73 -9.68
CA GLU A 60 8.29 8.87 -8.90
C GLU A 60 7.17 9.51 -8.09
N ALA A 61 7.52 9.89 -6.85
CA ALA A 61 6.60 10.58 -5.95
C ALA A 61 6.55 12.06 -6.31
N GLN A 62 5.36 12.61 -6.56
CA GLN A 62 5.14 14.07 -6.60
C GLN A 62 3.66 14.41 -6.76
N HIS A 63 2.97 13.65 -7.60
CA HIS A 63 1.57 13.88 -7.93
C HIS A 63 0.65 12.99 -7.11
N GLY A 64 -0.27 13.64 -6.39
CA GLY A 64 -1.49 13.01 -5.91
C GLY A 64 -2.55 13.04 -7.01
N MET A 65 -3.22 11.93 -7.21
CA MET A 65 -4.36 11.78 -8.10
C MET A 65 -5.65 11.83 -7.30
N ILE A 66 -6.69 12.40 -7.90
CA ILE A 66 -8.03 12.45 -7.32
C ILE A 66 -9.06 11.98 -8.35
N VAL A 67 -9.94 11.09 -7.92
CA VAL A 67 -11.10 10.60 -8.68
C VAL A 67 -12.35 11.09 -7.97
N LEU A 68 -13.22 11.79 -8.70
CA LEU A 68 -14.43 12.41 -8.15
C LEU A 68 -15.68 11.80 -8.78
N SER A 69 -16.61 11.34 -7.94
CA SER A 69 -17.92 10.89 -8.38
C SER A 69 -18.81 12.08 -8.78
N PRO A 70 -19.91 11.84 -9.52
CA PRO A 70 -20.90 12.88 -9.80
C PRO A 70 -21.41 13.60 -8.53
N ARG A 71 -21.52 12.89 -7.40
CA ARG A 71 -21.95 13.47 -6.12
C ARG A 71 -20.90 14.41 -5.52
N ALA A 72 -19.62 14.06 -5.66
CA ALA A 72 -18.52 14.94 -5.23
C ALA A 72 -18.43 16.20 -6.10
N ILE A 73 -18.64 16.06 -7.42
CA ILE A 73 -18.77 17.20 -8.34
C ILE A 73 -19.94 18.10 -7.93
N GLU A 74 -21.10 17.54 -7.63
CA GLU A 74 -22.26 18.32 -7.19
C GLU A 74 -22.03 19.04 -5.86
N ARG A 75 -21.34 18.38 -4.92
CA ARG A 75 -20.92 19.01 -3.66
C ARG A 75 -19.98 20.19 -3.91
N LEU A 76 -19.04 20.08 -4.86
CA LEU A 76 -18.14 21.17 -5.23
C LEU A 76 -18.88 22.37 -5.84
N ARG A 77 -20.00 22.15 -6.56
CA ARG A 77 -20.84 23.22 -7.10
C ARG A 77 -21.63 23.95 -6.02
N ASN A 78 -22.19 23.19 -5.07
CA ASN A 78 -23.18 23.71 -4.12
C ASN A 78 -22.62 24.10 -2.75
N TYR A 79 -21.33 23.86 -2.48
CA TYR A 79 -20.71 24.19 -1.21
C TYR A 79 -19.62 25.24 -1.35
N THR A 80 -19.79 26.35 -0.62
CA THR A 80 -18.73 27.30 -0.35
C THR A 80 -18.38 27.22 1.13
N PRO A 81 -17.12 26.89 1.49
CA PRO A 81 -16.73 26.90 2.90
C PRO A 81 -16.85 28.31 3.49
N PRO A 82 -17.21 28.45 4.79
CA PRO A 82 -17.31 29.75 5.45
C PRO A 82 -15.95 30.40 5.73
N TRP A 83 -14.84 29.70 5.47
CA TRP A 83 -13.47 30.20 5.62
C TRP A 83 -12.81 30.45 4.25
N PRO A 84 -11.79 31.34 4.18
CA PRO A 84 -11.06 31.57 2.94
C PRO A 84 -10.34 30.31 2.47
N LEU A 85 -10.45 30.00 1.17
CA LEU A 85 -9.78 28.87 0.54
C LEU A 85 -8.60 29.38 -0.31
N PRO A 86 -7.34 28.99 -0.03
CA PRO A 86 -6.19 29.32 -0.88
C PRO A 86 -6.41 28.87 -2.33
N LYS A 87 -5.90 29.64 -3.30
CA LYS A 87 -6.11 29.38 -4.74
C LYS A 87 -5.71 27.95 -5.14
N ILE A 88 -4.62 27.43 -4.57
CA ILE A 88 -4.08 26.11 -4.87
C ILE A 88 -5.00 24.94 -4.45
N PHE A 89 -5.94 25.18 -3.53
CA PHE A 89 -6.90 24.15 -3.07
C PHE A 89 -8.29 24.29 -3.70
N ARG A 90 -8.50 25.25 -4.62
CA ARG A 90 -9.79 25.46 -5.26
C ARG A 90 -9.94 24.50 -6.43
N LEU A 91 -11.02 23.72 -6.42
CA LEU A 91 -11.48 22.91 -7.57
C LEU A 91 -12.74 23.49 -8.24
N ALA A 92 -13.40 24.43 -7.58
CA ALA A 92 -14.59 25.12 -8.08
C ALA A 92 -14.47 26.63 -7.88
N LYS A 93 -15.16 27.39 -8.72
CA LYS A 93 -15.23 28.85 -8.68
C LYS A 93 -16.58 29.31 -9.23
N LYS A 94 -17.27 30.20 -8.50
CA LYS A 94 -18.59 30.75 -8.88
C LYS A 94 -19.64 29.66 -9.17
N GLY A 95 -19.72 28.63 -8.32
CA GLY A 95 -20.70 27.55 -8.46
C GLY A 95 -20.36 26.50 -9.54
N GLU A 96 -19.24 26.66 -10.25
CA GLU A 96 -18.83 25.74 -11.30
C GLU A 96 -17.51 25.04 -10.97
N VAL A 97 -17.42 23.75 -11.31
CA VAL A 97 -16.16 22.99 -11.23
C VAL A 97 -15.25 23.41 -12.38
N MET A 98 -13.97 23.60 -12.07
CA MET A 98 -12.96 23.97 -13.07
C MET A 98 -12.59 22.75 -13.92
N MET A 99 -13.34 22.55 -15.00
CA MET A 99 -13.20 21.38 -15.87
C MET A 99 -11.84 21.26 -16.58
N GLY A 100 -11.07 22.36 -16.65
CA GLY A 100 -9.71 22.37 -17.19
C GLY A 100 -8.79 21.34 -16.54
N PHE A 101 -8.93 21.09 -15.23
CA PHE A 101 -8.10 20.10 -14.53
C PHE A 101 -8.30 18.67 -15.04
N PHE A 102 -9.50 18.34 -15.52
CA PHE A 102 -9.79 17.03 -16.13
C PHE A 102 -9.32 16.94 -17.59
N LYS A 103 -8.80 18.04 -18.14
CA LYS A 103 -8.22 18.14 -19.48
C LYS A 103 -6.71 18.38 -19.44
N GLY A 104 -6.09 18.29 -18.25
CA GLY A 104 -4.65 18.46 -18.08
C GLY A 104 -4.19 19.89 -17.81
N GLU A 105 -5.10 20.85 -17.61
CA GLU A 105 -4.69 22.15 -17.06
C GLU A 105 -4.16 21.96 -15.64
N THR A 106 -3.13 22.72 -15.27
CA THR A 106 -2.58 22.71 -13.91
C THR A 106 -2.64 24.11 -13.32
N ILE A 107 -2.76 24.19 -12.00
CA ILE A 107 -2.73 25.49 -11.30
C ILE A 107 -1.33 26.12 -11.38
N ASN A 108 -0.30 25.27 -11.28
CA ASN A 108 1.13 25.60 -11.32
C ASN A 108 1.88 24.56 -12.17
N THR A 109 3.15 24.82 -12.43
CA THR A 109 4.02 23.93 -13.22
C THR A 109 4.21 22.57 -12.53
N PRO A 110 3.77 21.45 -13.15
CA PRO A 110 4.07 20.10 -12.66
C PRO A 110 5.49 19.67 -13.03
N SER A 111 6.00 18.59 -12.42
CA SER A 111 7.21 17.94 -12.92
C SER A 111 6.86 17.10 -14.13
N LEU A 112 7.35 17.48 -15.31
CA LEU A 112 7.17 16.68 -16.53
C LEU A 112 7.95 15.37 -16.46
N LEU A 113 9.05 15.31 -15.70
CA LEU A 113 9.79 14.06 -15.49
C LEU A 113 8.95 13.02 -14.76
N CYS A 114 8.27 13.41 -13.68
CA CYS A 114 7.36 12.51 -12.95
C CYS A 114 6.15 12.11 -13.81
N LEU A 115 5.72 12.97 -14.73
CA LEU A 115 4.63 12.65 -15.65
C LEU A 115 5.06 11.61 -16.70
N GLU A 116 6.23 11.78 -17.31
CA GLU A 116 6.77 10.81 -18.28
C GLU A 116 6.99 9.43 -17.64
N ASP A 117 7.50 9.40 -16.41
CA ASP A 117 7.64 8.16 -15.63
C ASP A 117 6.27 7.47 -15.39
N ALA A 118 5.24 8.23 -15.03
CA ALA A 118 3.89 7.69 -14.90
C ALA A 118 3.31 7.19 -16.23
N ILE A 119 3.59 7.86 -17.34
CA ILE A 119 3.19 7.42 -18.69
C ILE A 119 3.87 6.11 -19.05
N ASP A 120 5.17 5.96 -18.76
CA ASP A 120 5.91 4.73 -19.00
C ASP A 120 5.33 3.56 -18.19
N ALA A 121 5.09 3.77 -16.90
CA ALA A 121 4.46 2.77 -16.05
C ALA A 121 3.06 2.37 -16.55
N LEU A 122 2.26 3.32 -17.06
CA LEU A 122 0.94 3.04 -17.63
C LEU A 122 1.00 2.28 -18.96
N ARG A 123 2.01 2.53 -19.80
CA ARG A 123 2.26 1.74 -21.02
C ARG A 123 2.62 0.31 -20.67
N TRP A 124 3.54 0.11 -19.72
CA TRP A 124 3.86 -1.21 -19.20
C TRP A 124 2.60 -1.92 -18.65
N CYS A 125 1.77 -1.20 -17.89
CA CYS A 125 0.50 -1.74 -17.38
C CYS A 125 -0.39 -2.27 -18.50
N GLN A 126 -0.48 -1.56 -19.64
CA GLN A 126 -1.23 -2.01 -20.80
C GLN A 126 -0.60 -3.26 -21.42
N ASP A 127 0.72 -3.25 -21.63
CA ASP A 127 1.47 -4.32 -22.28
C ASP A 127 1.37 -5.65 -21.51
N VAL A 128 1.37 -5.61 -20.18
CA VAL A 128 1.25 -6.83 -19.36
C VAL A 128 -0.18 -7.40 -19.34
N GLY A 129 -1.19 -6.64 -19.75
CA GLY A 129 -2.59 -7.08 -19.80
C GLY A 129 -3.57 -6.27 -18.94
N GLY A 130 -3.21 -5.04 -18.59
CA GLY A 130 -4.08 -4.07 -17.90
C GLY A 130 -4.35 -4.40 -16.43
N LEU A 131 -5.30 -3.65 -15.84
CA LEU A 131 -5.63 -3.70 -14.41
C LEU A 131 -5.87 -5.12 -13.89
N LYS A 132 -6.65 -5.94 -14.62
CA LYS A 132 -6.94 -7.32 -14.23
C LYS A 132 -5.66 -8.14 -14.06
N LYS A 133 -4.66 -7.96 -14.95
CA LYS A 133 -3.38 -8.63 -14.81
C LYS A 133 -2.62 -8.13 -13.58
N LEU A 134 -2.59 -6.82 -13.33
CA LEU A 134 -1.89 -6.25 -12.18
C LEU A 134 -2.46 -6.77 -10.85
N CYS A 135 -3.79 -6.80 -10.72
CA CYS A 135 -4.48 -7.41 -9.59
C CYS A 135 -4.08 -8.89 -9.44
N GLN A 136 -4.02 -9.65 -10.55
CA GLN A 136 -3.60 -11.04 -10.53
C GLN A 136 -2.14 -11.22 -10.09
N LEU A 137 -1.22 -10.37 -10.56
CA LEU A 137 0.20 -10.40 -10.15
C LEU A 137 0.34 -10.16 -8.65
N THR A 138 -0.39 -9.18 -8.13
CA THR A 138 -0.44 -8.89 -6.68
C THR A 138 -0.94 -10.09 -5.88
N GLN A 139 -2.01 -10.75 -6.35
CA GLN A 139 -2.53 -11.96 -5.69
C GLN A 139 -1.57 -13.15 -5.77
N ASN A 140 -0.84 -13.30 -6.87
CA ASN A 140 0.18 -14.34 -7.01
C ASN A 140 1.34 -14.13 -6.03
N ASN A 141 1.82 -12.88 -5.91
CA ASN A 141 2.85 -12.51 -4.93
C ASN A 141 2.38 -12.83 -3.50
N PHE A 142 1.16 -12.43 -3.16
CA PHE A 142 0.58 -12.72 -1.84
C PHE A 142 0.39 -14.23 -1.59
N ALA A 143 0.03 -15.01 -2.61
CA ALA A 143 -0.12 -16.45 -2.50
C ALA A 143 1.18 -17.14 -2.10
N VAL A 144 2.32 -16.74 -2.68
CA VAL A 144 3.64 -17.26 -2.30
C VAL A 144 3.94 -17.03 -0.82
N ILE A 145 3.64 -15.83 -0.30
CA ILE A 145 3.83 -15.56 1.14
C ILE A 145 2.87 -16.38 1.99
N LYS A 146 1.61 -16.53 1.61
CA LYS A 146 0.65 -17.38 2.34
C LYS A 146 1.13 -18.82 2.45
N ASP A 147 1.56 -19.41 1.33
CA ASP A 147 2.04 -20.79 1.28
C ASP A 147 3.30 -20.96 2.13
N TRP A 148 4.17 -19.96 2.13
CA TRP A 148 5.36 -19.92 2.97
C TRP A 148 5.03 -19.79 4.47
N VAL A 149 4.18 -18.85 4.87
CA VAL A 149 3.75 -18.70 6.27
C VAL A 149 3.11 -19.99 6.79
N ALA A 150 2.30 -20.67 5.97
CA ALA A 150 1.62 -21.91 6.36
C ALA A 150 2.58 -23.07 6.70
N LYS A 151 3.81 -23.06 6.17
CA LYS A 151 4.85 -24.09 6.44
C LYS A 151 5.92 -23.64 7.42
N THR A 152 5.90 -22.38 7.87
CA THR A 152 6.96 -21.76 8.67
C THR A 152 6.48 -21.47 10.09
N PRO A 153 6.80 -22.33 11.09
CA PRO A 153 6.14 -22.32 12.40
C PRO A 153 6.48 -21.13 13.30
N TRP A 154 7.55 -20.39 12.98
CA TRP A 154 8.02 -19.26 13.77
C TRP A 154 7.50 -17.90 13.29
N ILE A 155 6.64 -17.87 12.26
CA ILE A 155 6.12 -16.62 11.70
C ILE A 155 4.62 -16.71 11.41
N GLU A 156 3.92 -15.59 11.57
CA GLU A 156 2.50 -15.49 11.26
C GLU A 156 2.18 -14.15 10.60
N PHE A 157 1.01 -14.06 9.95
CA PHE A 157 0.45 -12.77 9.56
C PHE A 157 0.20 -11.90 10.78
N PHE A 158 0.55 -10.61 10.67
CA PHE A 158 0.29 -9.64 11.73
C PHE A 158 -1.22 -9.42 11.92
N ALA A 159 -1.96 -9.29 10.81
CA ALA A 159 -3.40 -9.19 10.82
C ALA A 159 -4.05 -10.57 11.09
N ALA A 160 -4.76 -10.67 12.21
CA ALA A 160 -5.40 -11.90 12.65
C ALA A 160 -6.56 -12.32 11.72
N ASP A 161 -7.44 -11.38 11.36
CA ASP A 161 -8.53 -11.64 10.41
C ASP A 161 -7.98 -11.75 8.98
N GLU A 162 -8.16 -12.92 8.37
CA GLU A 162 -7.66 -13.23 7.03
C GLU A 162 -8.23 -12.29 5.96
N LYS A 163 -9.48 -11.85 6.12
CA LYS A 163 -10.13 -10.95 5.17
C LYS A 163 -9.55 -9.54 5.21
N SER A 164 -8.87 -9.21 6.30
CA SER A 164 -8.22 -7.92 6.50
C SER A 164 -6.76 -7.91 6.07
N ARG A 165 -6.17 -9.05 5.65
CA ARG A 165 -4.76 -9.11 5.24
C ARG A 165 -4.57 -8.40 3.91
N SER A 166 -3.68 -7.40 3.88
CA SER A 166 -3.33 -6.72 2.64
C SER A 166 -2.55 -7.66 1.71
N PRO A 167 -2.97 -7.85 0.45
CA PRO A 167 -2.17 -8.57 -0.55
C PRO A 167 -1.02 -7.71 -1.10
N LEU A 168 -0.98 -6.42 -0.77
CA LEU A 168 -0.03 -5.43 -1.28
C LEU A 168 1.09 -5.16 -0.29
N ALA A 169 0.77 -4.95 0.98
CA ALA A 169 1.73 -4.67 2.04
C ALA A 169 1.60 -5.76 3.09
N VAL A 170 2.33 -6.85 2.91
CA VAL A 170 2.18 -8.03 3.75
C VAL A 170 2.99 -7.85 5.02
N THR A 171 2.33 -7.77 6.17
CA THR A 171 2.96 -7.64 7.48
C THR A 171 2.99 -8.98 8.21
N LEU A 172 4.16 -9.33 8.73
CA LEU A 172 4.42 -10.61 9.37
C LEU A 172 5.07 -10.38 10.74
N LYS A 173 4.71 -11.20 11.73
CA LYS A 173 5.28 -11.17 13.07
C LYS A 173 5.97 -12.51 13.37
N ILE A 174 7.10 -12.45 14.05
CA ILE A 174 7.80 -13.64 14.56
C ILE A 174 7.08 -14.10 15.83
N THR A 175 6.81 -15.40 15.94
CA THR A 175 6.03 -16.02 17.01
C THR A 175 6.81 -17.07 17.81
N ALA A 176 8.08 -17.30 17.48
CA ALA A 176 8.94 -18.19 18.25
C ALA A 176 9.00 -17.77 19.73
N PRO A 177 8.84 -18.71 20.70
CA PRO A 177 8.82 -18.38 22.12
C PRO A 177 10.05 -17.60 22.61
N GLU A 178 11.24 -17.98 22.13
CA GLU A 178 12.50 -17.31 22.49
C GLU A 178 12.55 -15.86 21.99
N TYR A 179 11.91 -15.56 20.85
CA TYR A 179 11.76 -14.19 20.35
C TYR A 179 10.72 -13.40 21.16
N LEU A 180 9.59 -14.03 21.49
CA LEU A 180 8.51 -13.39 22.24
C LEU A 180 8.90 -13.11 23.70
N ALA A 181 9.88 -13.82 24.25
CA ALA A 181 10.47 -13.55 25.55
C ALA A 181 11.36 -12.30 25.58
N LEU A 182 11.79 -11.78 24.42
CA LEU A 182 12.54 -10.53 24.33
C LEU A 182 11.63 -9.33 24.57
N ASP A 183 12.18 -8.27 25.15
CA ASP A 183 11.49 -6.97 25.16
C ASP A 183 11.39 -6.37 23.75
N GLU A 184 10.53 -5.35 23.59
CA GLU A 184 10.27 -4.75 22.29
C GLU A 184 11.55 -4.17 21.63
N THR A 185 12.49 -3.65 22.43
CA THR A 185 13.75 -3.09 21.90
C THR A 185 14.60 -4.18 21.27
N ALA A 186 14.75 -5.30 21.97
CA ALA A 186 15.48 -6.46 21.48
C ALA A 186 14.77 -7.11 20.28
N GLN A 187 13.43 -7.17 20.26
CA GLN A 187 12.66 -7.63 19.10
C GLN A 187 12.89 -6.75 17.86
N ARG A 188 12.87 -5.42 18.02
CA ARG A 188 13.17 -4.48 16.93
C ARG A 188 14.59 -4.66 16.43
N LYS A 189 15.58 -4.81 17.32
CA LYS A 189 16.97 -5.04 16.96
C LYS A 189 17.13 -6.36 16.19
N PHE A 190 16.46 -7.42 16.64
CA PHE A 190 16.47 -8.70 15.93
C PHE A 190 15.93 -8.57 14.51
N ASN A 191 14.78 -7.90 14.32
CA ASN A 191 14.21 -7.68 12.99
C ASN A 191 15.13 -6.82 12.12
N GLN A 192 15.72 -5.76 12.68
CA GLN A 192 16.68 -4.91 11.98
C GLN A 192 17.92 -5.71 11.53
N ASP A 193 18.44 -6.58 12.39
CA ASP A 193 19.59 -7.42 12.05
C ASP A 193 19.24 -8.50 11.02
N LEU A 194 18.03 -9.05 11.10
CA LEU A 194 17.50 -9.97 10.10
C LEU A 194 17.47 -9.31 8.74
N VAL A 195 16.84 -8.13 8.65
CA VAL A 195 16.76 -7.35 7.41
C VAL A 195 18.16 -6.95 6.94
N GLY A 196 19.01 -6.48 7.84
CA GLY A 196 20.37 -6.03 7.52
C GLY A 196 21.27 -7.12 6.95
N ARG A 197 21.11 -8.39 7.38
CA ARG A 197 21.82 -9.53 6.77
C ARG A 197 21.36 -9.81 5.33
N VAL A 198 20.07 -9.68 5.06
CA VAL A 198 19.50 -9.89 3.72
C VAL A 198 19.90 -8.74 2.78
N ASP A 199 19.88 -7.50 3.27
CA ASP A 199 20.35 -6.31 2.56
C ASP A 199 21.85 -6.43 2.22
N ALA A 200 22.69 -6.82 3.18
CA ALA A 200 24.12 -7.03 2.96
C ALA A 200 24.43 -8.14 1.92
N ALA A 201 23.50 -9.08 1.74
CA ALA A 201 23.58 -10.12 0.70
C ALA A 201 23.02 -9.66 -0.66
N ALA A 202 22.55 -8.42 -0.76
CA ALA A 202 21.85 -7.85 -1.92
C ALA A 202 20.62 -8.68 -2.36
N ALA A 203 19.96 -9.31 -1.39
CA ALA A 203 18.85 -10.23 -1.65
C ALA A 203 17.46 -9.63 -1.40
N GLY A 204 17.39 -8.46 -0.77
CA GLY A 204 16.13 -7.78 -0.47
C GLY A 204 16.31 -6.49 0.30
N TYR A 205 15.43 -5.53 0.07
CA TYR A 205 15.52 -4.18 0.62
C TYR A 205 14.17 -3.69 1.18
N ASP A 206 14.22 -2.73 2.10
CA ASP A 206 13.06 -2.00 2.64
C ASP A 206 11.86 -2.89 3.10
N PHE A 207 12.16 -4.04 3.69
CA PHE A 207 11.13 -4.95 4.23
C PHE A 207 11.09 -4.99 5.77
N ASN A 208 11.72 -4.01 6.42
CA ASN A 208 11.51 -3.78 7.85
C ASN A 208 10.16 -3.08 8.09
N ASN A 209 9.63 -3.21 9.31
CA ASN A 209 8.39 -2.52 9.66
C ASN A 209 8.57 -1.00 9.76
N HIS A 210 7.44 -0.29 9.72
CA HIS A 210 7.41 1.12 10.05
C HIS A 210 7.77 1.33 11.53
N LYS A 211 8.58 2.35 11.83
CA LYS A 211 9.01 2.72 13.19
C LYS A 211 7.87 2.87 14.22
N GLY A 212 6.68 3.31 13.77
CA GLY A 212 5.49 3.42 14.62
C GLY A 212 4.62 2.16 14.72
N ALA A 213 5.01 1.05 14.08
CA ALA A 213 4.30 -0.24 14.17
C ALA A 213 5.00 -1.17 15.17
N PRO A 214 4.28 -2.13 15.79
CA PRO A 214 4.90 -3.18 16.59
C PRO A 214 5.92 -4.00 15.78
N PRO A 215 6.91 -4.64 16.43
CA PRO A 215 7.94 -5.43 15.76
C PRO A 215 7.35 -6.41 14.75
N SER A 216 7.69 -6.23 13.48
CA SER A 216 7.20 -7.02 12.37
C SER A 216 8.17 -6.90 11.18
N LEU A 217 7.92 -7.70 10.15
CA LEU A 217 8.45 -7.52 8.80
C LEU A 217 7.31 -6.98 7.91
N ARG A 218 7.65 -6.25 6.86
CA ARG A 218 6.67 -5.71 5.90
C ARG A 218 7.16 -5.86 4.47
N ILE A 219 6.61 -6.83 3.75
CA ILE A 219 7.01 -7.14 2.37
C ILE A 219 6.01 -6.51 1.40
N TRP A 220 6.49 -5.71 0.46
CA TRP A 220 5.67 -5.18 -0.62
C TRP A 220 5.47 -6.25 -1.71
N CYS A 221 4.21 -6.49 -2.06
CA CYS A 221 3.75 -7.51 -3.01
C CYS A 221 2.99 -6.89 -4.18
N GLY A 222 3.20 -5.60 -4.46
CA GLY A 222 2.56 -4.92 -5.58
C GLY A 222 2.92 -5.50 -6.95
N PRO A 223 2.20 -5.08 -8.00
CA PRO A 223 2.23 -5.74 -9.31
C PRO A 223 3.56 -5.58 -10.06
N THR A 224 4.39 -4.62 -9.69
CA THR A 224 5.73 -4.41 -10.25
C THR A 224 6.78 -5.36 -9.68
N VAL A 225 6.46 -6.10 -8.62
CA VAL A 225 7.36 -7.09 -8.02
C VAL A 225 7.12 -8.45 -8.68
N ALA A 226 8.19 -9.12 -9.11
CA ALA A 226 8.09 -10.46 -9.68
C ALA A 226 7.85 -11.50 -8.58
N VAL A 227 6.97 -12.47 -8.87
CA VAL A 227 6.66 -13.60 -7.96
C VAL A 227 7.92 -14.38 -7.57
N ALA A 228 8.86 -14.54 -8.51
CA ALA A 228 10.12 -15.22 -8.28
C ALA A 228 11.01 -14.48 -7.26
N ASP A 229 11.01 -13.14 -7.28
CA ASP A 229 11.79 -12.32 -6.35
C ASP A 229 11.19 -12.40 -4.94
N VAL A 230 9.85 -12.44 -4.82
CA VAL A 230 9.19 -12.69 -3.54
C VAL A 230 9.58 -14.05 -3.00
N ALA A 231 9.54 -15.12 -3.82
CA ALA A 231 9.93 -16.45 -3.39
C ALA A 231 11.39 -16.51 -2.92
N ALA A 232 12.31 -15.93 -3.70
CA ALA A 232 13.72 -15.86 -3.35
C ALA A 232 13.95 -15.10 -2.04
N LEU A 233 13.30 -13.94 -1.85
CA LEU A 233 13.39 -13.16 -0.62
C LEU A 233 13.04 -14.00 0.62
N LEU A 234 12.02 -14.85 0.54
CA LEU A 234 11.58 -15.66 1.68
C LEU A 234 12.64 -16.70 2.10
N GLU A 235 13.39 -17.28 1.15
CA GLU A 235 14.51 -18.17 1.45
C GLU A 235 15.64 -17.43 2.20
N TRP A 236 15.93 -16.19 1.80
CA TRP A 236 16.89 -15.34 2.49
C TRP A 236 16.42 -14.90 3.88
N VAL A 237 15.12 -14.67 4.04
CA VAL A 237 14.50 -14.38 5.34
C VAL A 237 14.62 -15.58 6.28
N GLU A 238 14.40 -16.82 5.80
CA GLU A 238 14.63 -18.04 6.58
C GLU A 238 16.09 -18.17 7.01
N TRP A 239 17.04 -18.07 6.07
CA TRP A 239 18.47 -18.13 6.38
C TRP A 239 18.89 -17.08 7.42
N SER A 240 18.39 -15.85 7.26
CA SER A 240 18.72 -14.74 8.14
C SER A 240 18.08 -14.90 9.52
N TYR A 241 16.86 -15.43 9.60
CA TYR A 241 16.20 -15.79 10.85
C TYR A 241 17.01 -16.86 11.60
N ASP A 242 17.34 -17.98 10.94
CA ASP A 242 18.08 -19.09 11.54
C ASP A 242 19.46 -18.64 12.06
N THR A 243 20.14 -17.79 11.30
CA THR A 243 21.42 -17.19 11.71
C THR A 243 21.26 -16.32 12.95
N GLY A 244 20.24 -15.45 12.98
CA GLY A 244 19.95 -14.62 14.16
C GLY A 244 19.56 -15.46 15.38
N PHE A 245 18.80 -16.52 15.18
CA PHE A 245 18.31 -17.38 16.25
C PHE A 245 19.44 -18.21 16.88
N LYS A 246 20.37 -18.72 16.08
CA LYS A 246 21.61 -19.35 16.57
C LYS A 246 22.41 -18.39 17.45
N ASN A 247 22.49 -17.12 17.07
CA ASN A 247 23.19 -16.10 17.86
C ASN A 247 22.48 -15.80 19.18
N LEU A 248 21.14 -15.75 19.20
CA LEU A 248 20.37 -15.60 20.44
C LEU A 248 20.66 -16.74 21.43
N LYS A 249 20.66 -17.99 20.95
CA LYS A 249 20.94 -19.17 21.79
C LYS A 249 22.38 -19.24 22.29
N ALA A 250 23.33 -18.65 21.59
CA ALA A 250 24.72 -18.58 22.04
C ALA A 250 24.96 -17.54 23.15
N GLN A 251 23.99 -16.62 23.38
CA GLN A 251 24.07 -15.55 24.37
C GLN A 251 23.26 -15.84 25.65
N SER A 252 22.37 -16.84 25.61
CA SER A 252 21.59 -17.36 26.74
C SER A 252 22.31 -18.47 27.48
#